data_AF-A0A8T7HLJ0-F1
#
_entry.id   AF-A0A8T7HLJ0-F1
#
_cell.length_a   1.000
_cell.length_b   1.000
_cell.length_c   1.000
_cell.angle_alpha   90.00
_cell.angle_beta   90.00
_cell.angle_gamma   90.00
#
_symmetry.space_group_name_H-M   'P 1'
#
loop_
_entity.id
_entity.type
_entity.pdbx_description
1 polymer ?
#
loop_
_entity_poly.entity_id
_entity_poly.type
_entity_poly.pdbx_seq_one_letter_code
_entity_poly.pdbx_strand_id
1 'polypeptide(L)'
;MNIKIKFPIKFQVDVSLTESNISGKIFNDDLEIPIYIKYGEKEIRIPEEFHDVGKNIKINFTTENENIVTTTGKTEMNDIQLIQIHDTELWNKMANDNPVSMYMESI
;
A
#
# COMPACT_ATOMS: atom_id res chain seq x y z
N MET A 1 -7.61 -12.14 -16.81
CA MET A 1 -6.46 -12.98 -16.42
C MET A 1 -6.44 -12.97 -14.91
N ASN A 2 -6.59 -14.12 -14.22
CA ASN A 2 -6.47 -14.15 -12.76
C ASN A 2 -4.98 -14.05 -12.40
N ILE A 3 -4.48 -12.82 -12.22
CA ILE A 3 -3.12 -12.58 -11.74
C ILE A 3 -3.11 -13.01 -10.28
N LYS A 4 -2.63 -14.23 -9.99
CA LYS A 4 -2.39 -14.66 -8.61
C LYS A 4 -1.06 -14.08 -8.15
N ILE A 5 -1.12 -13.04 -7.33
CA ILE A 5 0.06 -12.40 -6.75
C ILE A 5 0.68 -13.33 -5.70
N LYS A 6 1.98 -13.61 -5.82
CA LYS A 6 2.72 -14.45 -4.86
C LYS A 6 3.49 -13.59 -3.88
N PHE A 7 3.47 -13.99 -2.61
CA PHE A 7 4.25 -13.37 -1.54
C PHE A 7 5.60 -14.07 -1.35
N PRO A 8 6.65 -13.35 -0.91
CA PRO A 8 6.67 -11.90 -0.70
C PRO A 8 6.72 -11.12 -2.02
N ILE A 9 6.23 -9.88 -2.00
CA ILE A 9 6.19 -9.01 -3.19
C ILE A 9 6.74 -7.61 -2.90
N LYS A 10 7.34 -7.00 -3.93
CA LYS A 10 7.85 -5.62 -3.92
C LYS A 10 7.11 -4.76 -4.93
N PHE A 11 6.85 -3.53 -4.52
CA PHE A 11 6.28 -2.47 -5.34
C PHE A 11 7.09 -1.18 -5.19
N GLN A 12 7.02 -0.34 -6.21
CA GLN A 12 7.27 1.08 -6.11
C GLN A 12 5.98 1.79 -5.72
N VAL A 13 6.11 2.88 -4.96
CA VAL A 13 5.02 3.74 -4.55
C VAL A 13 5.37 5.16 -4.98
N ASP A 14 4.47 5.75 -5.76
CA ASP A 14 4.52 7.15 -6.15
C ASP A 14 3.27 7.83 -5.57
N VAL A 15 3.47 8.76 -4.63
CA VAL A 15 2.39 9.46 -3.96
C VAL A 15 2.70 10.95 -3.88
N SER A 16 1.65 11.75 -4.07
CA SER A 16 1.69 13.20 -4.06
C SER A 16 0.64 13.76 -3.11
N LEU A 17 0.97 14.89 -2.49
CA LEU A 17 0.05 15.65 -1.63
C LEU A 17 -0.65 16.73 -2.45
N THR A 18 -1.94 16.88 -2.23
CA THR A 18 -2.70 18.08 -2.60
C THR A 18 -3.26 18.73 -1.35
N GLU A 19 -3.95 19.87 -1.48
CA GLU A 19 -4.57 20.55 -0.33
C GLU A 19 -5.61 19.70 0.41
N SER A 20 -6.21 18.68 -0.23
CA SER A 20 -7.35 17.95 0.32
C SER A 20 -7.24 16.42 0.28
N ASN A 21 -6.24 15.88 -0.41
CA ASN A 21 -6.04 14.43 -0.56
C ASN A 21 -4.59 14.08 -0.87
N ILE A 22 -4.29 12.81 -0.67
CA ILE A 22 -3.07 12.13 -1.09
C ILE A 22 -3.46 11.23 -2.25
N SER A 23 -2.78 11.35 -3.37
CA SER A 23 -3.08 10.58 -4.59
C SER A 23 -1.81 10.04 -5.21
N GLY A 24 -1.92 8.90 -5.88
CA GLY A 24 -0.75 8.24 -6.43
C GLY A 24 -1.03 6.83 -6.93
N LYS A 25 -0.01 5.99 -6.90
CA LYS A 25 -0.10 4.59 -7.28
C LYS A 25 0.96 3.70 -6.61
N ILE A 26 0.61 2.44 -6.44
CA ILE A 26 1.50 1.34 -6.09
C ILE A 26 1.68 0.50 -7.35
N PHE A 27 2.91 0.24 -7.79
CA PHE A 27 3.13 -0.44 -9.06
C PHE A 27 4.41 -1.28 -9.10
N ASN A 28 4.42 -2.27 -9.97
CA ASN A 28 5.58 -3.05 -10.40
C ASN A 28 5.41 -3.41 -11.88
N ASP A 29 6.25 -4.32 -12.40
CA ASP A 29 6.20 -4.72 -13.82
C ASP A 29 4.88 -5.43 -14.21
N ASP A 30 4.16 -5.99 -13.24
CA ASP A 30 2.97 -6.82 -13.46
C ASP A 30 1.64 -6.12 -13.10
N LEU A 31 1.67 -5.09 -12.26
CA LEU A 31 0.48 -4.50 -11.65
C LEU A 31 0.64 -3.01 -11.35
N GLU A 32 -0.44 -2.25 -11.53
CA GLU A 32 -0.59 -0.87 -11.08
C GLU A 32 -1.89 -0.72 -10.30
N ILE A 33 -1.81 -0.13 -9.10
CA ILE A 33 -2.91 0.09 -8.17
C ILE A 33 -3.00 1.59 -7.89
N PRO A 34 -4.11 2.27 -8.19
CA PRO A 34 -4.27 3.67 -7.84
C PRO A 34 -4.45 3.85 -6.32
N ILE A 35 -3.79 4.87 -5.76
CA ILE A 35 -3.99 5.35 -4.39
C ILE A 35 -4.83 6.64 -4.43
N TYR A 36 -5.87 6.68 -3.62
CA TYR A 36 -6.60 7.91 -3.32
C TYR A 36 -7.03 7.92 -1.85
N ILE A 37 -6.45 8.83 -1.07
CA ILE A 37 -6.69 8.97 0.37
C ILE A 37 -7.16 10.40 0.61
N LYS A 38 -8.44 10.57 0.94
CA LYS A 38 -8.96 11.86 1.35
C LYS A 38 -8.49 12.16 2.77
N TYR A 39 -8.06 13.39 3.08
CA TYR A 39 -7.68 13.73 4.45
C TYR A 39 -8.84 13.47 5.43
N GLY A 40 -8.61 12.58 6.40
CA GLY A 40 -9.61 12.08 7.34
C GLY A 40 -10.04 10.63 7.08
N GLU A 41 -9.98 10.15 5.84
CA GLU A 41 -10.19 8.75 5.46
C GLU A 41 -8.82 8.08 5.35
N LYS A 42 -8.43 7.32 6.38
CA LYS A 42 -7.08 6.76 6.48
C LYS A 42 -7.00 5.37 5.84
N GLU A 43 -7.49 5.19 4.62
CA GLU A 43 -7.66 3.87 4.01
C GLU A 43 -6.99 3.77 2.64
N ILE A 44 -6.25 2.68 2.43
CA ILE A 44 -5.83 2.24 1.10
C ILE A 44 -6.65 1.01 0.73
N ARG A 45 -7.04 0.89 -0.54
CA ARG A 45 -7.69 -0.29 -1.08
C ARG A 45 -6.73 -0.95 -2.06
N ILE A 46 -6.33 -2.18 -1.75
CA ILE A 46 -5.55 -3.00 -2.65
C ILE A 46 -6.54 -3.90 -3.43
N PRO A 47 -6.34 -4.13 -4.75
CA PRO A 47 -7.32 -4.79 -5.59
C PRO A 47 -7.59 -6.26 -5.25
N GLU A 48 -8.69 -6.79 -5.78
CA GLU A 48 -9.13 -8.18 -5.57
C GLU A 48 -8.07 -9.19 -6.03
N GLU A 49 -7.18 -8.88 -6.98
CA GLU A 49 -6.17 -9.82 -7.50
C GLU A 49 -5.22 -10.40 -6.41
N PHE A 50 -5.19 -9.78 -5.24
CA PHE A 50 -4.56 -10.30 -4.03
C PHE A 50 -5.46 -11.34 -3.33
N HIS A 51 -5.86 -12.41 -4.00
CA HIS A 51 -6.56 -13.54 -3.33
C HIS A 51 -5.60 -14.37 -2.47
N ASP A 52 -6.13 -14.96 -1.40
CA ASP A 52 -5.43 -15.87 -0.47
C ASP A 52 -4.23 -15.26 0.28
N VAL A 53 -4.12 -13.93 0.37
CA VAL A 53 -3.16 -13.35 1.30
C VAL A 53 -3.65 -13.66 2.71
N GLY A 54 -2.78 -14.23 3.55
CA GLY A 54 -3.14 -14.65 4.90
C GLY A 54 -3.82 -13.54 5.70
N LYS A 55 -4.52 -13.92 6.78
CA LYS A 55 -5.32 -12.99 7.61
C LYS A 55 -4.55 -11.73 8.06
N ASN A 56 -3.22 -11.83 8.13
CA ASN A 56 -2.33 -10.74 8.50
C ASN A 56 -1.21 -10.61 7.46
N ILE A 57 -0.97 -9.37 7.04
CA ILE A 57 0.13 -9.02 6.13
C ILE A 57 1.00 -8.01 6.86
N LYS A 58 2.31 -8.23 6.85
CA LYS A 58 3.27 -7.20 7.25
C LYS A 58 3.71 -6.41 6.02
N ILE A 59 3.69 -5.10 6.15
CA ILE A 59 4.02 -4.17 5.08
C ILE A 59 5.13 -3.26 5.58
N ASN A 60 6.24 -3.23 4.85
CA ASN A 60 7.36 -2.35 5.11
C ASN A 60 7.47 -1.34 3.98
N PHE A 61 7.41 -0.07 4.31
CA PHE A 61 7.73 1.03 3.41
C PHE A 61 9.15 1.50 3.69
N THR A 62 9.90 1.79 2.64
CA THR A 62 11.26 2.34 2.70
C THR A 62 11.31 3.56 1.80
N THR A 63 11.53 4.73 2.39
CA THR A 63 11.69 5.99 1.64
C THR A 63 13.12 6.17 1.13
N GLU A 64 13.37 7.19 0.32
CA GLU A 64 14.72 7.54 -0.16
C GLU A 64 15.71 7.77 0.99
N ASN A 65 15.26 8.43 2.06
CA ASN A 65 16.07 8.69 3.25
C ASN A 65 16.17 7.49 4.22
N GLU A 66 15.98 6.26 3.71
CA GLU A 66 16.05 4.99 4.47
C GLU A 66 15.10 4.89 5.66
N ASN A 67 14.03 5.69 5.69
CA ASN A 67 13.02 5.59 6.74
C ASN A 67 12.19 4.32 6.52
N ILE A 68 12.19 3.42 7.49
CA ILE A 68 11.38 2.21 7.45
C ILE A 68 10.11 2.44 8.27
N VAL A 69 8.95 2.21 7.65
CA VAL A 69 7.67 2.18 8.36
C VAL A 69 7.00 0.83 8.16
N THR A 70 6.72 0.16 9.27
CA THR A 70 6.04 -1.13 9.28
C THR A 70 4.59 -0.95 9.73
N THR A 71 3.66 -1.50 8.96
CA THR A 71 2.25 -1.59 9.32
C THR A 71 1.72 -2.98 9.01
N THR A 72 0.54 -3.31 9.54
CA THR A 72 -0.13 -4.58 9.32
C THR A 72 -1.45 -4.38 8.58
N GLY A 73 -1.64 -5.09 7.48
CA GLY A 73 -2.92 -5.19 6.80
C GLY A 73 -3.76 -6.34 7.37
N LYS A 74 -5.07 -6.10 7.54
CA LYS A 74 -6.05 -7.15 7.81
C LYS A 74 -6.92 -7.36 6.59
N THR A 75 -6.84 -8.54 5.99
CA THR A 75 -7.70 -8.92 4.85
C THR A 75 -9.09 -9.27 5.38
N GLU A 76 -10.12 -8.54 4.98
CA GLU A 76 -11.50 -9.00 5.20
C GLU A 76 -11.86 -10.07 4.14
N MET A 77 -12.50 -11.17 4.55
CA MET A 77 -12.93 -12.27 3.66
C MET A 77 -14.20 -11.88 2.87
N ASN A 78 -14.22 -10.70 2.31
CA ASN A 78 -15.16 -10.36 1.25
C ASN A 78 -14.43 -10.57 -0.09
N ASP A 79 -15.13 -10.51 -1.23
CA ASP A 79 -14.51 -10.70 -2.56
C ASP A 79 -13.33 -9.73 -2.83
N ILE A 80 -13.16 -8.70 -1.99
CA ILE A 80 -12.04 -7.74 -1.99
C ILE A 80 -11.20 -7.89 -0.73
N GLN A 81 -9.92 -8.23 -0.89
CA GLN A 81 -8.95 -8.16 0.20
C GLN A 81 -8.51 -6.71 0.41
N LEU A 82 -9.10 -6.07 1.41
CA LEU A 82 -8.76 -4.69 1.79
C LEU A 82 -7.55 -4.70 2.72
N ILE A 83 -6.59 -3.79 2.49
CA ILE A 83 -5.45 -3.54 3.38
C ILE A 83 -5.57 -2.11 3.89
N GLN A 84 -6.15 -1.96 5.08
CA GLN A 84 -6.35 -0.64 5.68
C GLN A 84 -5.08 -0.19 6.44
N ILE A 85 -4.54 0.97 6.07
CA ILE A 85 -3.38 1.60 6.72
C ILE A 85 -3.79 2.95 7.30
N HIS A 86 -4.11 2.95 8.58
CA HIS A 86 -4.69 4.11 9.27
C HIS A 86 -3.66 5.09 9.85
N ASP A 87 -2.81 5.68 9.02
CA ASP A 87 -1.77 6.60 9.49
C ASP A 87 -1.52 7.79 8.54
N THR A 88 -2.02 8.96 8.90
CA THR A 88 -1.89 10.19 8.07
C THR A 88 -0.48 10.76 8.11
N GLU A 89 0.24 10.63 9.22
CA GLU A 89 1.63 11.10 9.33
C GLU A 89 2.53 10.28 8.43
N LEU A 90 2.30 8.97 8.39
CA LEU A 90 2.95 8.06 7.46
C LEU A 90 2.78 8.49 5.99
N TRP A 91 1.54 8.72 5.55
CA TRP A 91 1.28 9.11 4.16
C TRP A 91 1.85 10.48 3.82
N ASN A 92 1.77 11.43 4.75
CA ASN A 92 2.41 12.74 4.59
C ASN A 92 3.93 12.60 4.47
N LYS A 93 4.56 11.73 5.27
CA LYS A 93 6.00 11.47 5.18
C LYS A 93 6.37 10.87 3.83
N MET A 94 5.67 9.83 3.39
CA MET A 94 5.92 9.19 2.08
C MET A 94 5.84 10.18 0.92
N ALA A 95 4.80 11.00 0.90
CA ALA A 95 4.57 11.92 -0.21
C ALA A 95 5.55 13.10 -0.26
N ASN A 96 6.35 13.32 0.80
CA ASN A 96 7.43 14.30 0.83
C ASN A 96 8.83 13.67 0.74
N ASP A 97 8.93 12.33 0.72
CA ASP A 97 10.18 11.56 0.80
C ASP A 97 10.18 10.44 -0.25
N ASN A 98 10.05 10.86 -1.51
CA ASN A 98 10.02 10.01 -2.69
C ASN A 98 11.45 9.80 -3.25
N PRO A 99 11.75 8.65 -3.90
CA PRO A 99 10.85 7.52 -4.17
C PRO A 99 10.62 6.63 -2.94
N VAL A 100 9.48 5.96 -2.90
CA VAL A 100 9.12 5.01 -1.84
C VAL A 100 9.04 3.60 -2.39
N SER A 101 9.71 2.65 -1.73
CA SER A 101 9.57 1.22 -1.99
C SER A 101 8.68 0.56 -0.94
N MET A 102 7.84 -0.37 -1.36
CA MET A 102 6.92 -1.12 -0.50
C MET A 102 7.21 -2.62 -0.63
N TYR A 103 7.36 -3.29 0.50
CA TYR A 103 7.54 -4.74 0.59
C TYR A 103 6.45 -5.35 1.45
N MET A 104 5.83 -6.43 0.95
CA MET A 104 4.75 -7.12 1.65
C MET A 104 5.07 -8.60 1.85
N GLU A 105 4.81 -9.09 3.05
CA GLU A 105 4.97 -10.50 3.44
C GLU A 105 3.79 -10.99 4.29
N SER A 106 3.39 -12.24 4.13
CA SER A 106 2.38 -12.88 5.00
C SER A 106 3.01 -13.24 6.34
N ILE A 107 2.25 -13.09 7.43
CA ILE A 107 2.68 -13.48 8.79
C ILE A 107 1.66 -14.38 9.50
#